data_AF-A0A2E7FJ77-F1
#
_entry.id   AF-A0A2E7FJ77-F1
#
_cell.length_a   1.000
_cell.length_b   1.000
_cell.length_c   1.000
_cell.angle_alpha   90.00
_cell.angle_beta   90.00
_cell.angle_gamma   90.00
#
_symmetry.space_group_name_H-M   'P 1'
#
loop_
_entity.id
_entity.type
_entity.pdbx_description
1 polymer ?
#
loop_
_entity_poly.entity_id
_entity_poly.type
_entity_poly.pdbx_seq_one_letter_code
_entity_poly.pdbx_strand_id
1 'polypeptide(L)'
;MEKRFVLLTAYEDLTAKETFCIKEANFDEIQKVQSKKSKLLGELGSLRDKDRLRIEEKVDFSRRVEALQKQEQENEERFSLLMGQNRAELRSLSKHATSVSQIRKAYGSASSLDSPNRSLTDKA
;
A
#
# COMPACT_ATOMS: atom_id res chain seq x y z
N MET A 1 -0.15 -13.35 32.80
CA MET A 1 0.55 -12.45 31.84
C MET A 1 -0.09 -11.09 31.96
N GLU A 2 0.70 -10.03 32.24
CA GLU A 2 0.14 -8.69 32.39
C GLU A 2 -0.45 -8.18 31.07
N LYS A 3 -1.51 -7.37 31.16
CA LYS A 3 -2.24 -6.85 29.99
C LYS A 3 -1.32 -6.16 28.98
N ARG A 4 -0.30 -5.44 29.45
CA ARG A 4 0.70 -4.77 28.61
C ARG A 4 1.46 -5.75 27.69
N PHE A 5 1.86 -6.90 28.20
CA PHE A 5 2.54 -7.92 27.39
C PHE A 5 1.61 -8.61 26.40
N VAL A 6 0.34 -8.80 26.77
CA VAL A 6 -0.68 -9.32 25.85
C VAL A 6 -0.87 -8.37 24.67
N LEU A 7 -1.01 -7.06 24.95
CA LEU A 7 -1.15 -6.06 23.88
C LEU A 7 0.11 -5.91 23.03
N LEU A 8 1.30 -6.00 23.63
CA LEU A 8 2.56 -5.99 22.88
C LEU A 8 2.66 -7.20 21.94
N THR A 9 2.31 -8.39 22.42
CA THR A 9 2.31 -9.61 21.60
C THR A 9 1.32 -9.50 20.44
N ALA A 10 0.10 -9.01 20.70
CA ALA A 10 -0.88 -8.78 19.65
C ALA A 10 -0.40 -7.75 18.61
N TYR A 11 0.37 -6.74 19.03
CA TYR A 11 0.96 -5.78 18.13
C TYR A 11 2.07 -6.41 17.27
N GLU A 12 2.94 -7.23 17.86
CA GLU A 12 3.98 -7.99 17.14
C GLU A 12 3.36 -8.92 16.07
N ASP A 13 2.28 -9.64 16.42
CA ASP A 13 1.56 -10.50 15.48
C ASP A 13 0.99 -9.70 14.29
N LEU A 14 0.46 -8.50 14.56
CA LEU A 14 -0.03 -7.61 13.51
C LEU A 14 1.11 -7.07 12.65
N THR A 15 2.28 -6.78 13.21
CA THR A 15 3.45 -6.35 12.44
C THR A 15 3.99 -7.47 11.56
N ALA A 16 4.00 -8.72 12.05
CA ALA A 16 4.33 -9.89 11.22
C ALA A 16 3.32 -10.08 10.07
N LYS A 17 2.02 -9.93 10.37
CA LYS A 17 0.97 -9.97 9.34
C LYS A 17 1.11 -8.85 8.31
N GLU A 18 1.45 -7.64 8.75
CA GLU A 18 1.72 -6.52 7.85
C GLU A 18 2.89 -6.84 6.91
N THR A 19 4.00 -7.36 7.43
CA THR A 19 5.14 -7.77 6.62
C THR A 19 4.72 -8.76 5.52
N PHE A 20 3.85 -9.72 5.86
CA PHE A 20 3.29 -10.64 4.87
C PHE A 20 2.43 -9.90 3.82
N CYS A 21 1.53 -9.01 4.25
CA CYS A 21 0.66 -8.28 3.33
C CYS A 21 1.44 -7.36 2.38
N ILE A 22 2.53 -6.74 2.85
CA ILE A 22 3.43 -5.93 2.02
C ILE A 22 4.11 -6.78 0.94
N LYS A 23 4.59 -7.98 1.30
CA LYS A 23 5.20 -8.91 0.34
C LYS A 23 4.23 -9.34 -0.76
N GLU A 24 2.97 -9.56 -0.40
CA GLU A 24 1.90 -9.97 -1.32
C GLU A 24 1.24 -8.77 -2.04
N ALA A 25 1.72 -7.54 -1.82
CA ALA A 25 1.11 -6.31 -2.33
C ALA A 25 -0.40 -6.16 -2.02
N ASN A 26 -0.86 -6.71 -0.90
CA ASN A 26 -2.26 -6.68 -0.48
C ASN A 26 -2.59 -5.38 0.28
N PHE A 27 -2.75 -4.29 -0.46
CA PHE A 27 -2.98 -2.95 0.09
C PHE A 27 -4.23 -2.83 0.97
N ASP A 28 -5.31 -3.52 0.63
CA ASP A 28 -6.56 -3.51 1.40
C ASP A 28 -6.36 -4.09 2.81
N GLU A 29 -5.59 -5.18 2.91
CA GLU A 29 -5.31 -5.81 4.19
C GLU A 29 -4.28 -5.02 5.01
N ILE A 30 -3.31 -4.36 4.36
CA ILE A 30 -2.37 -3.44 5.02
C ILE A 30 -3.14 -2.34 5.76
N GLN A 31 -4.12 -1.72 5.09
CA GLN A 31 -4.93 -0.65 5.72
C GLN A 31 -5.67 -1.16 6.96
N LYS A 32 -6.28 -2.35 6.90
CA LYS A 32 -6.99 -2.96 8.02
C LYS A 32 -6.04 -3.28 9.18
N VAL A 33 -4.84 -3.80 8.88
CA VAL A 33 -3.82 -4.10 9.88
C VAL A 33 -3.36 -2.82 10.57
N GLN A 34 -3.05 -1.76 9.82
CA GLN A 34 -2.66 -0.46 10.36
C GLN A 34 -3.74 0.16 11.28
N SER A 35 -5.01 0.06 10.90
CA SER A 35 -6.12 0.52 11.77
C SER A 35 -6.16 -0.24 13.11
N LYS A 36 -5.92 -1.56 13.10
CA LYS A 36 -5.87 -2.37 14.33
C LYS A 36 -4.64 -2.04 15.18
N LYS A 37 -3.47 -1.87 14.56
CA LYS A 37 -2.22 -1.46 15.23
C LYS A 37 -2.37 -0.12 15.93
N SER A 38 -2.99 0.87 15.27
CA SER A 38 -3.28 2.18 15.86
C SER A 38 -4.16 2.08 17.12
N LYS A 39 -5.20 1.24 17.10
CA LYS A 39 -6.05 0.99 18.28
C LYS A 39 -5.26 0.37 19.44
N LEU A 40 -4.44 -0.65 19.15
CA LEU A 40 -3.59 -1.29 20.17
C LEU A 40 -2.58 -0.32 20.78
N LEU A 41 -1.99 0.57 19.99
CA LEU A 41 -1.08 1.60 20.52
C LEU A 41 -1.80 2.58 21.45
N GLY A 42 -3.03 2.98 21.11
CA GLY A 42 -3.88 3.78 21.99
C GLY A 42 -4.14 3.09 23.33
N GLU A 43 -4.46 1.80 23.29
CA GLU A 43 -4.65 0.99 24.50
C GLU A 43 -3.35 0.87 25.32
N LEU A 44 -2.22 0.52 24.68
CA LEU A 44 -0.90 0.43 25.32
C LEU A 44 -0.45 1.74 25.97
N GLY A 45 -0.73 2.88 25.33
CA GLY A 45 -0.44 4.21 25.84
C GLY A 45 -1.31 4.61 27.04
N SER A 46 -2.55 4.11 27.10
CA SER A 46 -3.48 4.38 28.21
C SER A 46 -3.16 3.62 29.50
N LEU A 47 -2.36 2.55 29.41
CA LEU A 47 -1.99 1.73 30.56
C LEU A 47 -1.03 2.49 31.48
N ARG A 48 -1.45 2.70 32.74
CA ARG A 48 -0.67 3.37 33.80
C ARG A 48 0.25 2.42 34.59
N ASP A 49 0.40 1.18 34.14
CA ASP A 49 1.12 0.11 34.83
C ASP A 49 2.63 0.06 34.55
N LYS A 50 3.18 1.01 33.76
CA LYS A 50 4.61 1.06 33.41
C LYS A 50 5.54 1.02 34.63
N ASP A 51 5.12 1.64 35.73
CA ASP A 51 5.92 1.72 36.96
C ASP A 51 5.78 0.48 37.86
N ARG A 52 4.80 -0.40 37.57
CA ARG A 52 4.55 -1.63 38.33
C ARG A 52 5.36 -2.84 37.84
N LEU A 53 5.96 -2.74 36.66
CA LEU A 53 6.80 -3.78 36.08
C LEU A 53 8.06 -4.03 36.92
N ARG A 54 8.41 -5.30 37.09
CA ARG A 54 9.72 -5.69 37.64
C ARG A 54 10.84 -5.28 36.69
N ILE A 55 12.06 -5.17 37.19
CA ILE A 55 13.22 -4.76 36.37
C ILE A 55 13.40 -5.71 35.17
N GLU A 56 13.31 -7.01 35.38
CA GLU A 56 13.41 -8.02 34.31
C GLU A 56 12.34 -7.83 33.23
N GLU A 57 11.10 -7.53 33.62
CA GLU A 57 9.99 -7.28 32.70
C GLU A 57 10.18 -5.98 31.92
N LYS A 58 10.73 -4.94 32.56
CA LYS A 58 11.09 -3.68 31.86
C LYS A 58 12.17 -3.92 30.81
N VAL A 59 13.19 -4.71 31.13
CA VAL A 59 14.27 -5.05 30.18
C VAL A 59 13.72 -5.86 29.01
N ASP A 60 12.90 -6.89 29.26
CA ASP A 60 12.29 -7.68 28.19
C ASP A 60 11.36 -6.83 27.31
N PHE A 61 10.51 -6.01 27.92
CA PHE A 61 9.60 -5.12 27.21
C PHE A 61 10.38 -4.14 26.31
N SER A 62 11.42 -3.49 26.82
CA SER A 62 12.24 -2.56 26.03
C SER A 62 12.93 -3.27 24.86
N ARG A 63 13.53 -4.44 25.09
CA ARG A 63 14.16 -5.25 24.04
C ARG A 63 13.18 -5.59 22.91
N ARG A 64 11.96 -6.00 23.26
CA ARG A 64 10.90 -6.32 22.30
C ARG A 64 10.46 -5.09 21.51
N VAL A 65 10.32 -3.94 22.18
CA VAL A 65 9.99 -2.67 21.52
C VAL A 65 11.07 -2.25 20.53
N GLU A 66 12.36 -2.37 20.88
CA GLU A 66 13.47 -2.06 19.95
C GLU A 66 13.46 -2.96 18.71
N ALA A 67 13.26 -4.27 18.91
CA ALA A 67 13.14 -5.23 17.80
C ALA A 67 11.95 -4.90 16.90
N LEU A 68 10.82 -4.54 17.51
CA LEU A 68 9.60 -4.16 16.81
C LEU A 68 9.79 -2.86 16.01
N GLN A 69 10.43 -1.84 16.57
CA GLN A 69 10.76 -0.59 15.86
C GLN A 69 11.59 -0.84 14.61
N LYS A 70 12.59 -1.73 14.71
CA LYS A 70 13.39 -2.14 13.54
C LYS A 70 12.51 -2.79 12.48
N GLN A 71 11.59 -3.69 12.88
CA GLN A 71 10.70 -4.36 11.93
C GLN A 71 9.71 -3.40 11.25
N GLU A 72 9.19 -2.40 11.98
CA GLU A 72 8.36 -1.33 11.41
C GLU A 72 9.12 -0.52 10.36
N GLN A 73 10.37 -0.14 10.65
CA GLN A 73 11.21 0.61 9.73
C GLN A 73 11.43 -0.18 8.42
N GLU A 74 11.76 -1.46 8.54
CA GLU A 74 11.92 -2.34 7.37
C GLU A 74 10.60 -2.48 6.56
N ASN A 75 9.46 -2.53 7.25
CA ASN A 75 8.15 -2.57 6.59
C ASN A 75 7.86 -1.26 5.84
N GLU A 76 8.14 -0.11 6.44
CA GLU A 76 7.95 1.22 5.84
C GLU A 76 8.79 1.39 4.57
N GLU A 77 10.06 0.97 4.60
CA GLU A 77 10.96 1.01 3.44
C GLU A 77 10.43 0.15 2.29
N ARG A 78 9.99 -1.08 2.59
CA ARG A 78 9.41 -1.99 1.60
C ARG A 78 8.11 -1.45 1.02
N PHE A 79 7.24 -0.92 1.87
CA PHE A 79 5.97 -0.34 1.44
C PHE A 79 6.20 0.87 0.53
N SER A 80 7.15 1.74 0.88
CA SER A 80 7.51 2.90 0.07
C SER A 80 8.05 2.50 -1.31
N LEU A 81 8.88 1.47 -1.37
CA LEU A 81 9.38 0.91 -2.64
C LEU A 81 8.23 0.39 -3.51
N LEU A 82 7.32 -0.39 -2.91
CA LEU A 82 6.17 -0.96 -3.61
C LEU A 82 5.24 0.12 -4.16
N MET A 83 4.98 1.18 -3.37
CA MET A 83 4.21 2.34 -3.82
C MET A 83 4.88 3.07 -4.99
N GLY A 84 6.22 3.17 -4.97
CA GLY A 84 7.00 3.73 -6.07
C GLY A 84 6.85 2.92 -7.37
N GLN A 85 6.95 1.59 -7.27
CA GLN A 85 6.79 0.66 -8.39
C GLN A 85 5.37 0.75 -8.97
N ASN A 86 4.34 0.72 -8.13
CA ASN A 86 2.94 0.82 -8.56
C ASN A 86 2.66 2.14 -9.30
N ARG A 87 3.18 3.26 -8.80
CA ARG A 87 3.09 4.56 -9.49
C ARG A 87 3.78 4.57 -10.85
N ALA A 88 4.94 3.93 -10.96
CA ALA A 88 5.66 3.84 -12.24
C ALA A 88 4.89 2.99 -13.25
N GLU A 89 4.33 1.86 -12.82
CA GLU A 89 3.49 0.99 -13.63
C GLU A 89 2.23 1.69 -14.13
N LEU A 90 1.52 2.41 -13.25
CA LEU A 90 0.35 3.21 -13.63
C LEU A 90 0.65 4.24 -14.72
N ARG A 91 1.79 4.94 -14.62
CA ARG A 91 2.22 5.89 -15.66
C ARG A 91 2.49 5.18 -16.98
N SER A 92 3.11 4.00 -16.92
CA SER A 92 3.40 3.17 -18.11
C SER A 92 2.11 2.71 -18.79
N LEU A 93 1.17 2.16 -18.02
CA LEU A 93 -0.15 1.74 -18.50
C LEU A 93 -0.93 2.90 -19.12
N SER A 94 -0.88 4.09 -18.51
CA SER A 94 -1.54 5.29 -19.04
C SER A 94 -0.96 5.73 -20.38
N LYS A 95 0.37 5.65 -20.55
CA LYS A 95 1.02 5.89 -21.84
C LYS A 95 0.59 4.86 -22.87
N HIS A 96 0.61 3.57 -22.54
CA HIS A 96 0.16 2.51 -23.43
C HIS A 96 -1.30 2.70 -23.87
N ALA A 97 -2.20 3.02 -22.94
CA ALA A 97 -3.60 3.30 -23.26
C ALA A 97 -3.75 4.50 -24.22
N THR A 98 -2.95 5.55 -24.03
CA THR A 98 -2.91 6.72 -24.92
C THR A 98 -2.41 6.33 -26.31
N SER A 99 -1.31 5.58 -26.40
CA SER A 99 -0.77 5.09 -27.67
C SER A 99 -1.76 4.19 -28.41
N VAL A 100 -2.43 3.27 -27.72
CA VAL A 100 -3.49 2.42 -28.30
C VAL A 100 -4.64 3.26 -28.84
N SER A 101 -5.06 4.31 -28.12
CA SER A 101 -6.09 5.24 -28.58
C SER A 101 -5.68 5.99 -29.86
N GLN A 102 -4.43 6.46 -29.94
CA GLN A 102 -3.89 7.11 -31.13
C GLN A 102 -3.81 6.16 -32.33
N ILE A 103 -3.33 4.93 -32.11
CA ILE A 103 -3.30 3.87 -33.13
C ILE A 103 -4.71 3.60 -33.64
N ARG A 104 -5.69 3.39 -32.74
CA ARG A 104 -7.09 3.16 -33.12
C ARG A 104 -7.65 4.31 -33.96
N LYS A 105 -7.33 5.56 -33.63
CA LYS A 105 -7.72 6.72 -34.44
C LYS A 105 -7.11 6.65 -35.84
N ALA A 106 -5.80 6.40 -35.96
CA ALA A 106 -5.12 6.33 -37.25
C ALA A 106 -5.66 5.21 -38.15
N TYR A 107 -5.88 4.02 -37.60
CA TYR A 107 -6.44 2.89 -38.34
C TYR A 107 -7.94 3.06 -38.63
N GLY A 108 -8.71 3.62 -37.69
CA GLY A 108 -10.14 3.90 -37.88
C GLY A 108 -10.43 5.10 -38.80
N SER A 109 -9.50 6.05 -38.93
CA SER A 109 -9.60 7.12 -39.92
C SER A 109 -9.17 6.65 -41.31
N ALA A 110 -8.25 5.69 -41.41
CA ALA A 110 -7.85 5.07 -42.68
C ALA A 110 -9.01 4.32 -43.35
N SER A 111 -9.92 3.69 -42.58
CA SER A 111 -11.13 3.04 -43.12
C SER A 111 -12.25 4.01 -43.52
N SER A 112 -12.13 5.31 -43.22
CA SER A 112 -13.11 6.35 -43.60
C SER A 112 -12.73 7.14 -44.87
N LEU A 113 -11.54 6.93 -45.42
CA LEU A 113 -11.06 7.61 -46.62
C LEU A 113 -11.45 6.93 -47.94
N ASP A 114 -12.14 5.78 -47.89
CA ASP A 114 -12.57 5.01 -49.05
C ASP A 114 -14.05 5.21 -49.44
N SER A 115 -14.66 6.35 -49.06
CA SER A 115 -15.95 6.77 -49.62
C SER A 115 -15.76 7.80 -50.74
N PRO A 116 -15.72 7.40 -52.02
CA PRO A 116 -15.72 8.33 -53.14
C PRO A 116 -17.16 8.80 -53.36
N ASN A 117 -17.58 9.84 -52.64
CA ASN A 117 -18.78 10.59 -53.01
C ASN A 117 -18.44 12.08 -53.06
N ARG A 118 -17.64 12.44 -54.07
CA ARG A 118 -17.60 13.81 -54.60
C ARG A 118 -18.98 14.12 -55.18
N SER A 119 -19.83 14.82 -54.44
CA SER A 119 -20.96 15.50 -55.06
C SER A 119 -20.43 16.71 -55.83
N LEU A 120 -20.21 16.53 -57.13
CA LEU A 120 -20.11 17.62 -58.10
C LEU A 120 -21.51 18.24 -58.23
N THR A 121 -21.80 19.27 -57.44
CA THR A 121 -22.91 20.17 -57.77
C THR A 121 -22.38 21.22 -58.75
N ASP A 122 -22.64 20.94 -60.01
CA ASP A 122 -22.60 21.89 -61.12
C ASP A 122 -23.43 23.14 -60.76
N LYS A 123 -22.85 24.33 -60.92
CA LYS A 123 -23.58 25.59 -60.84
C LYS A 123 -23.95 26.00 -62.26
N ALA A 124 -25.24 25.86 -62.57
CA ALA A 124 -25.91 26.51 -63.69
C ALA A 124 -25.99 28.04 -63.48
#